data_AF-A0AAN9B412-F1
#
_entry.id   AF-A0AAN9B412-F1
#
_cell.length_a   1.000
_cell.length_b   1.000
_cell.length_c   1.000
_cell.angle_alpha   90.00
_cell.angle_beta   90.00
_cell.angle_gamma   90.00
#
_symmetry.space_group_name_H-M   'P 1'
#
loop_
_entity.id
_entity.type
_entity.pdbx_description
1 polymer ?
#
loop_
_entity_poly.entity_id
_entity_poly.type
_entity_poly.pdbx_seq_one_letter_code
_entity_poly.pdbx_strand_id
1 'polypeptide(L)'
;MEDPARLRREYQLAVLQHQHDLIDLTLYQVRASRRRRTRGERGRRNWVRPWIGRRRQFGMYDQLMVELRNEGHASFTNFLRISPAMFDELLARVGPGVSQAVHLLQGSA
;
A
#
# COMPACT_ATOMS: atom_id res chain seq x y z
N MET A 1 31.31 -62.05 -2.71
CA MET A 1 30.16 -62.07 -3.63
C MET A 1 29.11 -61.19 -2.99
N GLU A 2 28.87 -59.98 -3.51
CA GLU A 2 27.93 -59.02 -2.93
C GLU A 2 26.49 -59.60 -2.96
N ASP A 3 25.75 -59.48 -1.86
CA ASP A 3 24.39 -60.01 -1.74
C ASP A 3 23.42 -59.17 -2.61
N PRO A 4 22.79 -59.75 -3.66
CA PRO A 4 21.89 -59.02 -4.53
C PRO A 4 20.65 -58.45 -3.83
N ALA A 5 20.28 -58.97 -2.64
CA ALA A 5 19.22 -58.38 -1.82
C ALA A 5 19.66 -57.05 -1.16
N ARG A 6 20.94 -56.95 -0.79
CA ARG A 6 21.51 -55.73 -0.19
C ARG A 6 21.57 -54.58 -1.19
N LEU A 7 22.10 -54.83 -2.39
CA LEU A 7 22.15 -53.86 -3.49
C LEU A 7 20.76 -53.29 -3.84
N ARG A 8 19.73 -54.14 -3.88
CA ARG A 8 18.35 -53.69 -4.12
C ARG A 8 17.84 -52.76 -3.01
N ARG A 9 18.13 -53.07 -1.74
CA ARG A 9 17.74 -52.22 -0.61
C ARG A 9 18.47 -50.88 -0.64
N GLU A 10 19.76 -50.89 -0.91
CA GLU A 10 20.57 -49.66 -1.02
C GLU A 10 20.07 -48.77 -2.16
N TYR A 11 19.72 -49.36 -3.31
CA TYR A 11 19.09 -48.64 -4.41
C TYR A 11 17.73 -48.04 -4.01
N GLN A 12 16.87 -48.82 -3.36
CA GLN A 12 15.56 -48.33 -2.89
C GLN A 12 15.71 -47.17 -1.89
N LEU A 13 16.67 -47.25 -0.97
CA LEU A 13 16.96 -46.18 -0.03
C LEU A 13 17.46 -44.91 -0.74
N ALA A 14 18.36 -45.04 -1.71
CA ALA A 14 18.85 -43.92 -2.50
C ALA A 14 17.72 -43.22 -3.27
N VAL A 15 16.78 -43.99 -3.85
CA VAL A 15 15.60 -43.44 -4.54
C VAL A 15 14.69 -42.68 -3.57
N LEU A 16 14.41 -43.24 -2.40
CA LEU A 16 13.58 -42.58 -1.38
C LEU A 16 14.23 -41.30 -0.86
N GLN A 17 15.55 -41.32 -0.66
CA GLN A 17 16.28 -40.15 -0.21
C GLN A 17 16.26 -39.04 -1.25
N HIS A 18 16.45 -39.38 -2.54
CA HIS A 18 16.31 -38.42 -3.62
C HIS A 18 14.90 -37.82 -3.70
N GLN A 19 13.86 -38.63 -3.52
CA GLN A 19 12.47 -38.14 -3.50
C GLN A 19 12.24 -37.17 -2.33
N HIS A 20 12.78 -37.46 -1.16
CA HIS A 20 12.71 -36.58 0.00
C HIS A 20 13.41 -35.24 -0.25
N ASP A 21 14.62 -35.26 -0.82
CA ASP A 21 15.38 -34.06 -1.17
C ASP A 21 14.62 -33.16 -2.17
N LEU A 22 13.94 -33.77 -3.16
CA LEU A 22 13.11 -33.05 -4.11
C LEU A 22 11.91 -32.39 -3.41
N ILE A 23 11.25 -33.07 -2.48
CA ILE A 23 10.15 -32.50 -1.70
C ILE A 23 10.64 -31.30 -0.89
N ASP A 24 11.77 -31.42 -0.20
CA ASP A 24 12.33 -30.32 0.59
C ASP A 24 12.67 -29.10 -0.27
N LEU A 25 13.26 -29.33 -1.44
CA LEU A 25 13.54 -28.27 -2.40
C LEU A 25 12.25 -27.57 -2.86
N THR A 26 11.20 -28.34 -3.19
CA THR A 26 9.92 -27.76 -3.62
C THR A 26 9.27 -26.95 -2.51
N LEU A 27 9.28 -27.43 -1.27
CA LEU A 27 8.76 -26.71 -0.10
C LEU A 27 9.53 -25.41 0.12
N TYR A 28 10.85 -25.44 -0.01
CA TYR A 28 11.69 -24.24 0.07
C TYR A 28 11.30 -23.21 -1.01
N GLN A 29 11.16 -23.64 -2.27
CA GLN A 29 10.78 -22.76 -3.38
C GLN A 29 9.38 -22.14 -3.18
N VAL A 30 8.41 -22.90 -2.67
CA VAL A 30 7.07 -22.40 -2.34
C VAL A 30 7.13 -21.35 -1.24
N ARG A 31 7.87 -21.61 -0.15
CA ARG A 31 8.06 -20.65 0.95
C ARG A 31 8.76 -19.38 0.47
N ALA A 32 9.81 -19.50 -0.33
CA ALA A 32 10.54 -18.37 -0.92
C ALA A 32 9.63 -17.53 -1.82
N SER A 33 8.83 -18.18 -2.67
CA SER A 33 7.84 -17.53 -3.55
C SER A 33 6.78 -16.76 -2.77
N ARG A 34 6.25 -17.33 -1.68
CA ARG A 34 5.30 -16.66 -0.77
C ARG A 34 5.94 -15.46 -0.06
N ARG A 35 7.19 -15.59 0.40
CA ARG A 35 7.94 -14.47 1.01
C ARG A 35 8.19 -13.33 0.02
N ARG A 36 8.49 -13.64 -1.24
CA ARG A 36 8.65 -12.63 -2.31
C ARG A 36 7.35 -11.90 -2.60
N ARG A 37 6.22 -12.62 -2.70
CA ARG A 37 4.88 -12.03 -2.89
C ARG A 37 4.51 -11.06 -1.76
N THR A 38 4.61 -11.53 -0.52
CA THR A 38 4.28 -10.69 0.65
C THR A 38 5.20 -9.48 0.80
N ARG A 39 6.49 -9.58 0.43
CA ARG A 39 7.40 -8.42 0.40
C ARG A 39 7.08 -7.44 -0.74
N GLY A 40 6.74 -7.94 -1.92
CA GLY A 40 6.34 -7.11 -3.07
C GLY A 40 5.05 -6.32 -2.81
N GLU A 41 4.10 -6.93 -2.10
CA GLU A 41 2.86 -6.27 -1.66
C GLU A 41 3.11 -5.22 -0.57
N ARG A 42 4.00 -5.51 0.40
CA ARG A 42 4.37 -4.56 1.45
C ARG A 42 5.21 -3.37 0.93
N GLY A 43 5.84 -3.51 -0.24
CA GLY A 43 6.78 -2.53 -0.79
C GLY A 43 6.21 -1.53 -1.78
N ARG A 44 5.01 -1.76 -2.33
CA ARG A 44 4.37 -0.80 -3.23
C ARG A 44 3.63 0.26 -2.40
N ARG A 45 4.37 1.23 -1.86
CA ARG A 45 3.77 2.47 -1.37
C ARG A 45 3.19 3.18 -2.60
N ASN A 46 1.87 3.09 -2.75
CA ASN A 46 1.18 3.89 -3.77
C ASN A 46 1.49 5.36 -3.48
N TRP A 47 2.15 6.05 -4.42
CA TRP A 47 2.41 7.50 -4.35
C TRP A 47 1.12 8.29 -4.11
N VAL A 48 0.00 7.74 -4.59
CA VAL A 48 -1.34 8.28 -4.44
C VAL A 48 -2.20 7.21 -3.75
N ARG A 49 -2.76 7.52 -2.58
CA ARG A 49 -3.67 6.58 -1.88
C ARG A 49 -4.91 6.32 -2.75
N PRO A 50 -5.45 5.09 -2.82
CA PRO A 50 -6.56 4.76 -3.73
C PRO A 50 -7.77 5.69 -3.65
N TRP A 51 -8.10 6.19 -2.45
CA TRP A 51 -9.22 7.11 -2.24
C TRP A 51 -9.04 8.47 -2.93
N ILE A 52 -7.80 8.93 -3.17
CA ILE A 52 -7.48 10.14 -3.94
C ILE A 52 -7.91 10.00 -5.41
N GLY A 53 -7.96 8.77 -5.94
CA GLY A 53 -8.46 8.50 -7.29
C GLY A 53 -9.95 8.77 -7.48
N ARG A 54 -10.74 8.88 -6.39
CA ARG A 54 -12.20 9.14 -6.43
C ARG A 54 -12.55 10.61 -6.76
N ARG A 55 -11.56 11.51 -6.80
CA ARG A 55 -11.72 12.97 -6.92
C ARG A 55 -12.30 13.48 -8.25
N ARG A 56 -12.30 12.67 -9.33
CA ARG A 56 -12.77 13.11 -10.67
C ARG A 56 -14.26 13.44 -10.75
N GLN A 57 -15.06 13.12 -9.73
CA GLN A 57 -16.53 13.24 -9.76
C GLN A 57 -17.10 14.42 -8.96
N PHE A 58 -16.29 15.14 -8.19
CA PHE A 58 -16.76 16.19 -7.28
C PHE A 58 -15.91 17.45 -7.43
N GLY A 59 -16.48 18.62 -7.13
CA GLY A 59 -15.72 19.87 -7.07
C GLY A 59 -14.45 19.64 -6.25
N MET A 60 -13.29 19.66 -6.92
CA MET A 60 -12.08 18.91 -6.52
C MET A 60 -11.57 19.17 -5.10
N TYR A 61 -11.97 20.30 -4.50
CA TYR A 61 -11.45 20.77 -3.23
C TYR A 61 -12.41 20.54 -2.06
N ASP A 62 -13.70 20.81 -2.22
CA ASP A 62 -14.65 20.83 -1.10
C ASP A 62 -14.85 19.43 -0.49
N GLN A 63 -15.14 18.44 -1.34
CA GLN A 63 -15.27 17.06 -0.90
C GLN A 63 -13.94 16.43 -0.49
N LEU A 64 -12.83 16.86 -1.10
CA LEU A 64 -11.50 16.40 -0.73
C LEU A 64 -11.13 16.79 0.70
N MET A 65 -11.44 18.02 1.11
CA MET A 65 -11.17 18.48 2.47
C MET A 65 -11.95 17.68 3.51
N VAL A 66 -13.20 17.32 3.21
CA VAL A 66 -14.03 16.45 4.05
C VAL A 66 -13.43 15.05 4.14
N GLU A 67 -13.07 14.44 3.00
CA GLU A 67 -12.43 13.10 2.98
C GLU A 67 -11.10 13.08 3.75
N LEU A 68 -10.26 14.11 3.61
CA LEU A 68 -8.99 14.23 4.33
C LEU A 68 -9.18 14.29 5.85
N ARG A 69 -10.21 15.00 6.32
CA ARG A 69 -10.52 15.09 7.76
C ARG A 69 -11.06 13.75 8.30
N ASN A 70 -11.87 13.04 7.52
CA ASN A 70 -12.45 11.76 7.90
C ASN A 70 -11.41 10.61 7.92
N GLU A 71 -10.45 10.64 6.99
CA GLU A 71 -9.43 9.59 6.83
C GLU A 71 -8.27 9.72 7.86
N GLY A 72 -8.29 10.77 8.67
CA GLY A 72 -7.41 10.96 9.83
C GLY A 72 -6.28 11.98 9.66
N HIS A 73 -5.72 12.40 10.80
CA HIS A 73 -4.73 13.48 10.91
C HIS A 73 -3.48 13.27 10.03
N ALA A 74 -2.96 12.04 9.93
CA ALA A 74 -1.78 11.77 9.11
C ALA A 74 -2.05 11.99 7.61
N SER A 75 -3.26 11.65 7.14
CA SER A 75 -3.65 11.85 5.74
C SER A 75 -3.78 13.33 5.40
N PHE A 76 -4.39 14.09 6.31
CA PHE A 76 -4.52 15.54 6.22
C PHE A 76 -3.14 16.23 6.17
N THR A 77 -2.27 15.94 7.14
CA THR A 77 -0.92 16.54 7.21
C THR A 77 -0.05 16.12 6.03
N ASN A 78 -0.16 14.88 5.54
CA ASN A 78 0.60 14.46 4.37
C ASN A 78 0.19 15.21 3.09
N PHE A 79 -1.10 15.55 2.96
CA PHE A 79 -1.62 16.26 1.80
C PHE A 79 -1.35 17.77 1.87
N LEU A 80 -1.72 18.42 2.98
CA LEU A 80 -1.62 19.87 3.13
C LEU A 80 -0.28 20.33 3.71
N ARG A 81 0.55 19.40 4.21
CA ARG A 81 1.83 19.69 4.90
C ARG A 81 1.69 20.57 6.16
N ILE A 82 0.48 20.71 6.66
CA ILE A 82 0.13 21.42 7.89
C ILE A 82 -0.91 20.62 8.67
N SER A 83 -0.97 20.80 9.99
CA SER A 83 -1.97 20.14 10.83
C SER A 83 -3.38 20.71 10.56
N PRO A 84 -4.45 19.96 10.84
CA PRO A 84 -5.82 20.47 10.77
C PRO A 84 -6.03 21.76 11.55
N ALA A 85 -5.49 21.83 12.78
CA ALA A 85 -5.59 23.02 13.63
C ALA A 85 -4.92 24.26 13.01
N MET A 86 -3.73 24.09 12.42
CA MET A 86 -3.03 25.20 11.76
C MET A 86 -3.73 25.65 10.48
N PHE A 87 -4.35 24.71 9.75
CA PHE A 87 -5.20 25.06 8.62
C PHE A 87 -6.41 25.90 9.08
N ASP A 88 -7.09 25.49 10.16
CA ASP A 88 -8.26 26.20 10.68
C ASP A 88 -7.89 27.62 11.17
N GLU A 89 -6.71 27.80 11.77
CA GLU A 89 -6.17 29.11 12.14
C GLU A 89 -5.92 30.00 10.91
N LEU A 90 -5.27 29.45 9.87
CA LEU A 90 -5.02 30.19 8.62
C LEU A 90 -6.33 30.57 7.93
N LEU A 91 -7.30 29.66 7.91
CA LEU A 91 -8.62 29.89 7.34
C LEU A 91 -9.36 31.01 8.08
N ALA A 92 -9.28 31.05 9.41
CA ALA A 92 -9.89 32.12 10.21
C ALA A 92 -9.27 33.51 9.92
N ARG A 93 -7.97 33.57 9.64
CA ARG A 93 -7.26 34.83 9.34
C ARG A 93 -7.47 35.31 7.91
N VAL A 94 -7.42 34.39 6.95
CA VAL A 94 -7.41 34.71 5.51
C VAL A 94 -8.81 34.64 4.89
N GLY A 95 -9.68 33.80 5.44
CA GLY A 95 -11.06 33.58 4.97
C GLY A 95 -11.86 34.86 4.79
N PRO A 96 -11.88 35.80 5.76
CA PRO A 96 -12.60 37.06 5.60
C PRO A 96 -12.13 37.88 4.39
N GLY A 97 -10.81 37.95 4.16
CA GLY A 97 -10.24 38.71 3.03
C GLY A 97 -10.49 38.04 1.68
N VAL A 98 -10.45 36.71 1.62
CA VAL A 98 -10.72 35.96 0.38
C VAL A 98 -12.19 36.03 -0.01
N SER A 99 -13.11 35.89 0.94
CA SER A 99 -14.55 36.01 0.67
C SER A 99 -14.91 37.41 0.16
N GLN A 100 -14.28 38.46 0.71
CA GLN A 100 -14.46 39.82 0.21
C GLN A 100 -13.91 40.01 -1.21
N ALA A 101 -12.74 39.45 -1.52
CA ALA A 101 -12.16 39.49 -2.87
C ALA A 101 -13.04 38.76 -3.91
N VAL A 102 -13.59 37.59 -3.54
CA VAL A 102 -14.52 36.85 -4.42
C VAL A 102 -15.81 37.63 -4.65
N HIS A 103 -16.37 38.24 -3.61
CA HIS A 103 -17.59 39.05 -3.73
C HIS A 103 -17.38 40.28 -4.62
N LEU A 104 -16.22 40.94 -4.53
CA LEU A 104 -15.86 42.08 -5.38
C LEU A 104 -15.67 41.68 -6.86
N LEU A 105 -15.16 40.48 -7.13
CA LEU A 105 -15.01 39.94 -8.49
C LEU A 105 -16.36 39.55 -9.11
N GLN A 106 -17.38 39.20 -8.32
CA GLN A 106 -18.72 38.82 -8.80
C GLN A 106 -19.67 40.02 -8.98
N GLY A 107 -19.40 41.17 -8.37
CA GLY A 107 -20.22 42.38 -8.48
C GLY A 107 -19.83 43.36 -9.61
N SER A 108 -18.90 42.98 -10.49
CA SER A 108 -18.41 43.82 -11.61
C SER A 108 -18.89 43.34 -12.99
N ALA A 109 -19.97 42.56 -13.05
CA ALA A 109 -20.59 42.06 -14.28
C ALA A 109 -21.95 42.72 -14.52
#